data_AF-A0A2E9FEK5-F1
#
_entry.id   AF-A0A2E9FEK5-F1
#
_cell.length_a   1.000
_cell.length_b   1.000
_cell.length_c   1.000
_cell.angle_alpha   90.00
_cell.angle_beta   90.00
_cell.angle_gamma   90.00
#
_symmetry.space_group_name_H-M   'P 1'
#
loop_
_entity.id
_entity.type
_entity.pdbx_description
1 polymer ?
#
loop_
_entity_poly.entity_id
_entity_poly.type
_entity_poly.pdbx_seq_one_letter_code
_entity_poly.pdbx_strand_id
1 'polypeptide(L)'
;MEEAIQSIVDYINENKISAVILLGHSYGGMIITGVADKIPDRIHRLIYWNAFVPNNGESLNSMVPQMYIDFFTQLEKPDGSVELPFPIWREAFIRPLAKIVKSAIFLAERPLNSLAYTNSKASLLLSLGLMQEVY
;
A
#
# COMPACT_ATOMS: atom_id res chain seq x y z
N MET A 1 -10.94 9.55 8.62
CA MET A 1 -10.93 8.07 8.64
C MET A 1 -12.34 7.52 8.80
N GLU A 2 -13.05 7.87 9.88
CA GLU A 2 -14.42 7.39 10.13
C GLU A 2 -15.37 7.64 8.95
N GLU A 3 -15.35 8.83 8.36
CA GLU A 3 -16.17 9.16 7.18
C GLU A 3 -15.89 8.25 5.97
N ALA A 4 -14.62 7.89 5.71
CA ALA A 4 -14.26 7.01 4.61
C ALA A 4 -14.72 5.56 4.86
N ILE A 5 -14.62 5.10 6.11
CA ILE A 5 -15.16 3.79 6.52
C ILE A 5 -16.68 3.79 6.33
N GLN A 6 -17.36 4.82 6.85
CA GLN A 6 -18.81 4.91 6.81
C GLN A 6 -19.34 4.99 5.38
N SER A 7 -18.68 5.75 4.50
CA SER A 7 -19.04 5.82 3.07
C SER A 7 -19.04 4.43 2.39
N ILE A 8 -18.08 3.57 2.72
CA ILE A 8 -18.03 2.19 2.17
C ILE A 8 -19.14 1.33 2.77
N VAL A 9 -19.38 1.45 4.08
CA VAL A 9 -20.46 0.73 4.78
C VAL A 9 -21.82 1.10 4.19
N ASP A 10 -22.07 2.40 4.01
CA ASP A 10 -23.30 2.94 3.44
C ASP A 10 -23.48 2.41 2.01
N TYR A 11 -22.45 2.50 1.18
CA TYR A 11 -22.48 1.97 -0.17
C TYR A 11 -22.85 0.47 -0.22
N ILE A 12 -22.23 -0.36 0.64
CA ILE A 12 -22.53 -1.80 0.71
C ILE A 12 -23.99 -2.04 1.13
N ASN A 13 -24.48 -1.30 2.12
CA ASN A 13 -25.82 -1.45 2.65
C ASN A 13 -26.91 -0.96 1.69
N GLU A 14 -26.75 0.23 1.12
CA GLU A 14 -27.68 0.84 0.16
C GLU A 14 -27.86 -0.04 -1.08
N ASN A 15 -26.75 -0.64 -1.56
CA ASN A 15 -26.76 -1.54 -2.70
C ASN A 15 -27.05 -3.01 -2.33
N LYS A 16 -27.31 -3.29 -1.04
CA LYS A 16 -27.62 -4.64 -0.51
C LYS A 16 -26.61 -5.70 -0.93
N ILE A 17 -25.32 -5.32 -0.99
CA ILE A 17 -24.24 -6.21 -1.40
C ILE A 17 -23.95 -7.18 -0.24
N SER A 18 -23.80 -8.46 -0.56
CA SER A 18 -23.46 -9.52 0.39
C SER A 18 -22.21 -10.27 -0.06
N ALA A 19 -21.55 -10.94 0.90
CA ALA A 19 -20.31 -11.70 0.67
C ALA A 19 -19.19 -10.87 -0.01
N VAL A 20 -18.94 -9.67 0.53
CA VAL A 20 -17.99 -8.71 -0.03
C VAL A 20 -16.55 -9.18 0.19
N ILE A 21 -15.72 -9.09 -0.84
CA ILE A 21 -14.27 -9.20 -0.73
C ILE A 21 -13.69 -7.78 -0.75
N LEU A 22 -13.08 -7.36 0.35
CA LEU A 22 -12.43 -6.06 0.45
C LEU A 22 -10.93 -6.20 0.28
N LEU A 23 -10.36 -5.40 -0.63
CA LEU A 23 -8.93 -5.30 -0.83
C LEU A 23 -8.45 -3.90 -0.45
N GLY A 24 -7.58 -3.83 0.55
CA GLY A 24 -6.92 -2.62 0.99
C GLY A 24 -5.49 -2.59 0.47
N HIS A 25 -5.08 -1.46 -0.10
CA HIS A 25 -3.68 -1.17 -0.44
C HIS A 25 -3.18 0.02 0.38
N SER A 26 -1.95 -0.05 0.91
CA SER A 26 -1.37 0.99 1.76
C SER A 26 -2.31 1.38 2.92
N TYR A 27 -2.63 2.67 3.10
CA TYR A 27 -3.60 3.17 4.08
C TYR A 27 -4.99 2.53 3.96
N GLY A 28 -5.36 2.03 2.78
CA GLY A 28 -6.62 1.31 2.58
C GLY A 28 -6.78 0.10 3.49
N GLY A 29 -5.69 -0.48 3.99
CA GLY A 29 -5.73 -1.54 5.00
C GLY A 29 -6.37 -1.09 6.32
N MET A 30 -6.10 0.14 6.77
CA MET A 30 -6.76 0.74 7.94
C MET A 30 -8.28 0.84 7.72
N ILE A 31 -8.67 1.27 6.52
CA ILE A 31 -10.07 1.48 6.15
C ILE A 31 -10.83 0.16 6.09
N ILE A 32 -10.32 -0.85 5.38
CA ILE A 32 -11.03 -2.14 5.24
C ILE A 32 -11.12 -2.88 6.58
N THR A 33 -10.18 -2.65 7.51
CA THR A 33 -10.25 -3.18 8.88
C THR A 33 -11.44 -2.57 9.61
N GLY A 34 -11.56 -1.24 9.61
CA GLY A 34 -12.69 -0.56 10.25
C GLY A 34 -14.05 -0.88 9.60
N VAL A 35 -14.09 -1.12 8.28
CA VAL A 35 -15.32 -1.60 7.62
C VAL A 35 -15.70 -3.00 8.12
N ALA A 36 -14.72 -3.90 8.25
CA ALA A 36 -14.95 -5.26 8.76
C ALA A 36 -15.44 -5.27 10.21
N ASP A 37 -14.97 -4.35 11.05
CA ASP A 37 -15.46 -4.20 12.42
C ASP A 37 -16.93 -3.76 12.48
N LYS A 38 -17.38 -2.90 11.55
CA LYS A 38 -18.76 -2.40 11.52
C LYS A 38 -19.77 -3.37 10.93
N ILE A 39 -19.41 -4.10 9.89
CA ILE A 39 -20.33 -5.00 9.15
C ILE A 39 -19.73 -6.39 8.93
N PRO A 40 -19.27 -7.09 9.97
CA PRO A 40 -18.53 -8.36 9.83
C PRO A 40 -19.32 -9.42 9.06
N ASP A 41 -20.64 -9.48 9.24
CA ASP A 41 -21.53 -10.44 8.57
C ASP A 41 -21.63 -10.24 7.04
N ARG A 42 -21.17 -9.11 6.51
CA ARG A 42 -21.14 -8.83 5.07
C ARG A 42 -19.82 -9.21 4.43
N ILE A 43 -18.77 -9.41 5.22
CA ILE A 43 -17.41 -9.60 4.71
C ILE A 43 -17.14 -11.09 4.50
N HIS A 44 -16.90 -11.46 3.25
CA HIS A 44 -16.44 -12.80 2.89
C HIS A 44 -14.92 -12.95 3.06
N ARG A 45 -14.15 -11.89 2.72
CA ARG A 45 -12.69 -11.91 2.80
C ARG A 45 -12.11 -10.50 2.89
N LEU A 46 -11.05 -10.37 3.67
CA LEU A 46 -10.16 -9.21 3.67
C LEU A 46 -8.84 -9.56 2.99
N ILE A 47 -8.38 -8.69 2.09
CA ILE A 47 -7.11 -8.83 1.38
C ILE A 47 -6.30 -7.57 1.64
N TYR A 48 -5.11 -7.75 2.23
CA TYR A 48 -4.15 -6.68 2.45
C TYR A 48 -3.04 -6.79 1.40
N TRP A 49 -3.00 -5.85 0.46
CA TRP A 49 -1.95 -5.77 -0.55
C TRP A 49 -1.01 -4.63 -0.20
N ASN A 50 0.20 -4.92 0.28
CA ASN A 50 1.18 -3.89 0.69
C ASN A 50 0.51 -2.80 1.53
N ALA A 51 -0.29 -3.23 2.51
CA ALA A 51 -1.18 -2.39 3.29
C ALA A 51 -0.86 -2.47 4.77
N PHE A 52 -1.27 -1.44 5.50
CA PHE A 52 -1.23 -1.46 6.96
C PHE A 52 -2.29 -2.43 7.50
N VAL A 53 -1.92 -3.22 8.50
CA VAL A 53 -2.79 -4.18 9.18
C VAL A 53 -2.80 -3.82 10.66
N PRO A 54 -3.69 -2.90 11.11
CA PRO A 54 -3.66 -2.39 12.47
C PRO A 54 -4.19 -3.42 13.47
N ASN A 55 -3.55 -3.49 14.64
CA ASN A 55 -4.16 -4.06 15.83
C ASN A 55 -5.16 -3.07 16.45
N ASN A 56 -5.99 -3.56 17.38
CA ASN A 56 -6.91 -2.70 18.12
C ASN A 56 -6.16 -1.58 18.86
N GLY A 57 -6.55 -0.34 18.62
CA GLY A 57 -5.93 0.86 19.20
C GLY A 57 -4.70 1.39 18.45
N GLU A 58 -4.21 0.71 17.41
CA GLU A 58 -3.12 1.23 16.58
C GLU A 58 -3.63 2.29 15.60
N SER A 59 -2.89 3.39 15.51
CA SER A 59 -3.01 4.38 14.43
C SER A 59 -1.96 4.11 13.37
N LEU A 60 -2.12 4.66 12.16
CA LEU A 60 -1.05 4.59 11.15
C LEU A 60 0.26 5.18 11.69
N ASN A 61 0.19 6.29 12.42
CA ASN A 61 1.37 6.96 12.97
C ASN A 61 2.11 6.09 14.00
N SER A 62 1.42 5.23 14.76
CA SER A 62 2.08 4.30 15.68
C SER A 62 2.73 3.10 14.98
N MET A 63 2.47 2.89 13.69
CA MET A 63 2.97 1.76 12.91
C MET A 63 4.16 2.12 12.00
N VAL A 64 4.60 3.39 12.02
CA VAL A 64 5.69 3.87 11.16
C VAL A 64 6.80 4.53 11.98
N PRO A 65 8.06 4.53 11.50
CA PRO A 65 9.14 5.28 12.12
C PRO A 65 8.82 6.78 12.28
N GLN A 66 9.27 7.39 13.39
CA GLN A 66 9.02 8.81 13.72
C GLN A 66 9.44 9.75 12.59
N MET A 67 10.54 9.46 11.88
CA MET A 67 11.00 10.27 10.75
C MET A 67 9.94 10.44 9.64
N TYR A 68 9.06 9.45 9.43
CA TYR A 68 7.98 9.57 8.46
C TYR A 68 6.87 10.48 8.97
N ILE A 69 6.55 10.39 10.26
CA ILE A 69 5.57 11.27 10.90
C ILE A 69 6.02 12.72 10.74
N ASP A 70 7.27 13.02 11.14
CA ASP A 70 7.85 14.36 11.06
C ASP A 70 7.87 14.86 9.61
N PHE A 71 8.18 13.99 8.66
CA PHE A 71 8.18 14.31 7.23
C PHE A 71 6.78 14.65 6.70
N PHE A 72 5.76 13.85 7.01
CA PHE A 72 4.39 14.11 6.57
C PHE A 72 3.79 15.34 7.26
N THR A 73 4.09 15.57 8.55
CA THR A 73 3.66 16.77 9.28
C THR A 73 4.25 18.05 8.67
N GLN A 74 5.51 18.02 8.19
CA GLN A 74 6.10 19.17 7.49
C GLN A 74 5.45 19.47 6.14
N LEU A 75 4.84 18.48 5.50
CA LEU A 75 4.16 18.62 4.22
C LEU A 75 2.66 18.87 4.35
N GLU A 76 2.13 18.85 5.58
CA GLU A 76 0.73 19.10 5.86
C GLU A 76 0.39 20.57 5.62
N LYS A 77 -0.65 20.79 4.84
CA LYS A 77 -1.21 22.11 4.55
C LYS A 77 -2.24 22.49 5.63
N PRO A 78 -2.63 23.78 5.73
CA PRO A 78 -3.63 24.21 6.71
C PRO A 78 -5.00 23.52 6.61
N ASP A 79 -5.32 22.92 5.47
CA ASP A 79 -6.54 22.15 5.24
C ASP A 79 -6.40 20.65 5.60
N GLY A 80 -5.27 20.23 6.17
CA GLY A 80 -4.96 18.86 6.55
C GLY A 80 -4.55 17.95 5.38
N SER A 81 -4.44 18.49 4.16
CA SER A 81 -3.94 17.73 3.02
C SER A 81 -2.41 17.67 3.01
N VAL A 82 -1.87 16.56 2.51
CA VAL A 82 -0.43 16.41 2.28
C VAL A 82 -0.17 16.26 0.80
N GLU A 83 0.63 17.16 0.25
CA GLU A 83 1.12 17.06 -1.13
C GLU A 83 2.58 16.62 -1.13
N LEU A 84 2.84 15.44 -1.69
CA LEU A 84 4.19 14.93 -1.84
C LEU A 84 4.87 15.66 -3.01
N PRO A 85 6.05 16.27 -2.80
CA PRO A 85 6.85 16.81 -3.90
C PRO A 85 7.11 15.71 -4.94
N PHE A 86 6.91 16.04 -6.21
CA PHE A 86 6.99 15.08 -7.31
C PHE A 86 8.26 14.20 -7.31
N PRO A 87 9.48 14.72 -7.04
CA PRO A 87 10.67 13.88 -6.96
C PRO A 87 10.57 12.81 -5.87
N ILE A 88 9.99 13.13 -4.71
CA ILE A 88 9.83 12.22 -3.59
C ILE A 88 8.75 11.18 -3.92
N TRP A 89 7.60 11.63 -4.41
CA TRP A 89 6.53 10.73 -4.82
C TRP A 89 7.00 9.71 -5.86
N ARG A 90 7.74 10.17 -6.89
CA ARG A 90 8.31 9.31 -7.93
C ARG A 90 9.26 8.27 -7.35
N GLU A 91 10.21 8.67 -6.52
CA GLU A 91 11.23 7.75 -5.98
C GLU A 91 10.67 6.80 -4.92
N ALA A 92 9.72 7.25 -4.10
CA ALA A 92 9.19 6.47 -2.99
C ALA A 92 8.06 5.52 -3.41
N PHE A 93 7.20 5.92 -4.36
CA PHE A 93 5.98 5.17 -4.70
C PHE A 93 5.97 4.58 -6.12
N ILE A 94 6.61 5.25 -7.09
CA ILE A 94 6.53 4.88 -8.52
C ILE A 94 7.93 4.60 -9.07
N ARG A 95 8.68 3.79 -8.33
CA ARG A 95 10.03 3.38 -8.72
C ARG A 95 10.15 2.16 -9.65
N PRO A 96 9.25 1.82 -10.63
CA PRO A 96 9.49 0.63 -11.45
C PRO A 96 10.06 0.87 -12.86
N LEU A 97 10.59 2.05 -13.25
CA LEU A 97 11.15 2.20 -14.61
C LEU A 97 12.69 2.27 -14.71
N ALA A 98 13.39 2.87 -13.74
CA ALA A 98 14.84 3.10 -13.86
C ALA A 98 15.68 1.82 -13.70
N LYS A 99 15.23 0.85 -12.89
CA LYS A 99 15.95 -0.42 -12.71
C LYS A 99 15.78 -1.35 -13.90
N ILE A 100 14.56 -1.49 -14.45
CA ILE A 100 14.28 -2.41 -15.58
C ILE A 100 15.07 -2.00 -16.83
N VAL A 101 15.11 -0.71 -17.15
CA VAL A 101 15.85 -0.21 -18.32
C VAL A 101 17.36 -0.33 -18.14
N LYS A 102 17.91 -0.04 -16.95
CA LYS A 102 19.35 -0.26 -16.67
C LYS A 102 19.73 -1.74 -16.70
N SER A 103 18.90 -2.63 -16.17
CA SER A 103 19.17 -4.07 -16.23
C SER A 103 19.03 -4.62 -17.65
N ALA A 104 18.10 -4.12 -18.46
CA ALA A 104 17.95 -4.54 -19.86
C ALA A 104 19.15 -4.10 -20.72
N ILE A 105 19.69 -2.90 -20.48
CA ILE A 105 20.92 -2.41 -21.16
C ILE A 105 22.14 -3.23 -20.72
N PHE A 106 22.30 -3.49 -19.41
CA PHE A 106 23.40 -4.32 -18.90
C PHE A 106 23.35 -5.78 -19.35
N LEU A 107 22.15 -6.33 -19.59
CA LEU A 107 21.95 -7.70 -20.08
C LEU A 107 22.14 -7.81 -21.60
N ALA A 108 21.87 -6.75 -22.37
CA ALA A 108 22.10 -6.71 -23.82
C ALA A 108 23.60 -6.64 -24.20
N GLU A 109 24.47 -6.24 -23.27
CA GLU A 109 25.94 -6.22 -23.46
C GLU A 109 26.63 -7.56 -23.18
N ARG A 110 25.88 -8.63 -22.84
CA ARG A 110 26.41 -10.00 -22.71
C ARG A 110 25.88 -10.89 -23.83
N PRO A 111 26.74 -11.73 -24.47
CA PRO A 111 26.30 -12.59 -25.55
C PRO A 111 25.21 -13.55 -25.07
N LEU A 112 24.07 -13.52 -25.76
CA LEU A 112 22.88 -14.35 -25.53
C LEU A 112 23.19 -15.82 -25.76
N ASN A 113 23.68 -16.53 -24.74
CA ASN A 113 23.71 -17.98 -24.74
C ASN A 113 22.94 -18.51 -23.52
N SER A 114 21.80 -19.13 -23.83
CA SER A 114 20.95 -19.98 -22.98
C SER A 114 20.40 -19.38 -21.67
N LEU A 115 19.09 -19.16 -21.59
CA LEU A 115 18.19 -19.97 -20.74
C LEU A 115 16.73 -19.55 -20.91
N ALA A 116 15.88 -20.54 -20.76
CA ALA A 116 14.49 -20.61 -21.14
C ALA A 116 13.54 -19.66 -20.39
N TYR A 117 12.44 -19.33 -21.07
CA TYR A 117 11.18 -18.90 -20.49
C TYR A 117 10.77 -19.78 -19.28
N THR A 118 10.35 -19.18 -18.17
CA THR A 118 9.10 -19.48 -17.42
C THR A 118 8.95 -18.65 -16.13
N ASN A 119 7.76 -18.05 -15.99
CA ASN A 119 6.97 -17.73 -14.78
C ASN A 119 7.40 -16.78 -13.63
N SER A 120 6.49 -15.82 -13.38
CA SER A 120 5.87 -15.42 -12.09
C SER A 120 6.68 -14.77 -10.95
N LYS A 121 7.64 -13.87 -11.23
CA LYS A 121 8.31 -13.08 -10.17
C LYS A 121 8.28 -11.56 -10.42
N ALA A 122 7.08 -10.98 -10.52
CA ALA A 122 6.91 -9.52 -10.52
C ALA A 122 6.46 -8.95 -9.14
N SER A 123 6.29 -9.78 -8.12
CA SER A 123 5.66 -9.37 -6.85
C SER A 123 6.64 -8.92 -5.74
N LEU A 124 7.96 -8.86 -5.99
CA LEU A 124 8.95 -8.98 -4.90
C LEU A 124 9.74 -7.71 -4.50
N LEU A 125 9.29 -6.49 -4.80
CA LEU A 125 10.11 -5.29 -4.55
C LEU A 125 9.44 -4.12 -3.83
N LEU A 126 8.36 -4.37 -3.10
CA LEU A 126 7.75 -3.35 -2.21
C LEU A 126 7.80 -3.70 -0.71
N SER A 127 8.23 -4.91 -0.33
CA SER A 127 8.28 -5.32 1.09
C SER A 127 9.64 -5.14 1.77
N LEU A 128 10.71 -4.80 1.05
CA LEU A 128 12.08 -4.76 1.61
C LEU A 128 12.55 -3.37 2.08
N GLY A 129 11.75 -2.32 1.93
CA GLY A 129 12.12 -0.96 2.34
C GLY A 129 11.75 -0.55 3.76
N LEU A 130 10.97 -1.36 4.48
CA LEU A 130 10.49 -1.07 5.84
C LEU A 130 10.88 -2.15 6.87
N MET A 131 11.69 -3.14 6.46
CA MET A 131 12.23 -4.21 7.31
C MET A 131 13.77 -4.21 7.31
N GLN A 132 14.38 -3.03 7.33
CA GLN A 132 15.75 -2.88 7.80
C GLN A 132 15.71 -2.00 9.04
N GLU A 133 16.23 -2.55 10.13
CA GLU A 133 16.23 -2.02 11.51
C GLU A 133 15.05 -2.40 12.39
N VAL A 134 14.86 -3.70 12.61
CA VAL A 134 14.64 -4.20 13.98
C VAL A 134 15.40 -5.53 14.13
N TYR A 135 16.56 -5.47 14.79
CA TYR A 135 17.12 -6.58 15.56
C TYR A 135 16.88 -6.27 17.03
#